data_AF-A0A075GUN0-F1
#
_entry.id   AF-A0A075GUN0-F1
#
_cell.length_a   1.000
_cell.length_b   1.000
_cell.length_c   1.000
_cell.angle_alpha   90.00
_cell.angle_beta   90.00
_cell.angle_gamma   90.00
#
_symmetry.space_group_name_H-M   'P 1'
#
loop_
_entity.id
_entity.type
_entity.pdbx_description
1 polymer ?
#
loop_
_entity_poly.entity_id
_entity_poly.type
_entity_poly.pdbx_seq_one_letter_code
_entity_poly.pdbx_strand_id
1 'polypeptide(L)'
;MQFSVAERPALAVIPSGTGNDFVFGSRAPPSATRALAALRDGARKRFDLAHLRGAGRDEYICNTAGIGFDATVNVQSRYVLLRDFPKYLVATLWTILYHFGAPRMALRWEGGRAAYRVMMLVVGNGPREGGGFLTTPDSQMDDGILDFLIAGQVDRLQMLGLLPQVLAGTHLGSPAVRLVSTTRLALASESDLCVQADGEFYCLPGDGVRRLDVRVVPGALELVVEQD
;
A
#
# COMPACT_ATOMS: atom_id res chain seq x y z
N MET A 1 -25.26 0.15 -1.90
CA MET A 1 -25.56 -0.22 -3.30
C MET A 1 -24.25 -0.55 -3.97
N GLN A 2 -24.11 -1.72 -4.60
CA GLN A 2 -22.93 -2.05 -5.42
C GLN A 2 -23.34 -1.87 -6.89
N PHE A 3 -22.87 -0.79 -7.52
CA PHE A 3 -23.06 -0.56 -8.95
C PHE A 3 -22.22 -1.56 -9.76
N SER A 4 -22.75 -2.03 -10.89
CA SER A 4 -21.94 -2.80 -11.84
C SER A 4 -20.79 -1.95 -12.37
N VAL A 5 -19.73 -2.59 -12.87
CA VAL A 5 -18.55 -1.90 -13.37
C VAL A 5 -18.88 -0.90 -14.50
N ALA A 6 -19.93 -1.15 -15.27
CA ALA A 6 -20.39 -0.27 -16.36
C ALA A 6 -21.19 0.95 -15.86
N GLU A 7 -21.75 0.88 -14.65
CA GLU A 7 -22.59 1.93 -14.06
C GLU A 7 -21.82 2.83 -13.09
N ARG A 8 -20.56 2.49 -12.77
CA ARG A 8 -19.71 3.30 -11.90
C ARG A 8 -19.34 4.60 -12.62
N PRO A 9 -19.50 5.77 -11.98
CA PRO A 9 -19.06 7.02 -12.56
C PRO A 9 -17.54 7.05 -12.71
N ALA A 10 -17.05 7.77 -13.71
CA ALA A 10 -15.63 8.08 -13.81
C ALA A 10 -15.23 9.01 -12.65
N LEU A 11 -14.06 8.75 -12.06
CA LEU A 11 -13.45 9.55 -11.02
C LEU A 11 -12.48 10.57 -11.65
N ALA A 12 -12.49 11.80 -11.18
CA ALA A 12 -11.40 12.74 -11.40
C ALA A 12 -10.83 13.16 -10.05
N VAL A 13 -9.50 13.22 -9.96
CA VAL A 13 -8.80 13.55 -8.71
C VAL A 13 -8.17 14.93 -8.84
N ILE A 14 -8.47 15.80 -7.88
CA ILE A 14 -7.79 17.07 -7.70
C ILE A 14 -6.78 16.88 -6.56
N PRO A 15 -5.47 16.85 -6.85
CA PRO A 15 -4.47 16.65 -5.80
C PRO A 15 -4.37 17.91 -4.92
N SER A 16 -4.90 17.81 -3.70
CA SER A 16 -4.76 18.85 -2.66
C SER A 16 -4.04 18.33 -1.41
N GLY A 17 -3.78 17.02 -1.34
CA GLY A 17 -3.00 16.42 -0.27
C GLY A 17 -1.50 16.61 -0.51
N THR A 18 -0.69 16.09 0.40
CA THR A 18 0.77 16.22 0.32
C THR A 18 1.49 14.92 0.00
N GLY A 19 0.87 13.76 0.25
CA GLY A 19 1.34 12.48 -0.26
C GLY A 19 1.02 12.31 -1.75
N ASN A 20 -0.26 12.47 -2.11
CA ASN A 20 -0.78 12.28 -3.47
C ASN A 20 -0.28 10.98 -4.13
N ASP A 21 -0.11 9.91 -3.35
CA ASP A 21 0.51 8.67 -3.80
C ASP A 21 -0.31 7.98 -4.89
N PHE A 22 -1.65 8.01 -4.76
CA PHE A 22 -2.55 7.55 -5.81
C PHE A 22 -2.36 8.33 -7.13
N VAL A 23 -2.22 9.66 -7.07
CA VAL A 23 -2.00 10.49 -8.27
C VAL A 23 -0.65 10.18 -8.91
N PHE A 24 0.38 9.94 -8.09
CA PHE A 24 1.69 9.51 -8.58
C PHE A 24 1.64 8.16 -9.29
N GLY A 25 1.01 7.15 -8.69
CA GLY A 25 0.93 5.80 -9.26
C GLY A 25 0.02 5.72 -10.48
N SER A 26 -1.15 6.36 -10.44
CA SER A 26 -2.11 6.36 -11.55
C SER A 26 -1.72 7.29 -12.70
N ARG A 27 -0.70 8.13 -12.50
CA ARG A 27 -0.32 9.23 -13.41
C ARG A 27 -1.50 10.19 -13.69
N ALA A 28 -2.40 10.32 -12.73
CA ALA A 28 -3.48 11.30 -12.82
C ALA A 28 -2.91 12.73 -12.90
N PRO A 29 -3.70 13.68 -13.43
CA PRO A 29 -3.26 15.07 -13.54
C PRO A 29 -2.71 15.63 -12.20
N PRO A 30 -1.46 16.13 -12.16
CA PRO A 30 -0.78 16.47 -10.91
C PRO A 30 -1.17 17.84 -10.33
N SER A 31 -2.14 18.54 -10.92
CA SER A 31 -2.63 19.82 -10.42
C SER A 31 -4.12 20.01 -10.72
N ALA A 32 -4.78 20.87 -9.95
CA ALA A 32 -6.19 21.19 -10.16
C ALA A 32 -6.46 21.69 -11.59
N THR A 33 -5.61 22.55 -12.13
CA THR A 33 -5.75 23.08 -13.50
C THR A 33 -5.69 21.97 -14.54
N ARG A 34 -4.74 21.02 -14.39
CA ARG A 34 -4.61 19.89 -15.31
C ARG A 34 -5.77 18.90 -15.17
N ALA A 35 -6.24 18.66 -13.93
CA ALA A 35 -7.41 17.82 -13.68
C ALA A 35 -8.68 18.37 -14.35
N LEU A 36 -8.90 19.70 -14.27
CA LEU A 36 -10.01 20.37 -14.93
C LEU A 36 -9.90 20.35 -16.46
N ALA A 37 -8.70 20.44 -17.01
CA ALA A 37 -8.46 20.28 -18.45
C ALA A 37 -8.79 18.85 -18.91
N ALA A 38 -8.22 17.85 -18.25
CA ALA A 38 -8.47 16.43 -18.54
C ALA A 38 -9.96 16.06 -18.45
N LEU A 39 -10.68 16.63 -17.47
CA LEU A 39 -12.14 16.48 -17.34
C LEU A 39 -12.91 16.96 -18.57
N ARG A 40 -12.45 18.03 -19.23
CA ARG A 40 -13.06 18.56 -20.45
C ARG A 40 -12.73 17.70 -21.67
N ASP A 41 -11.51 17.20 -21.75
CA ASP A 41 -11.04 16.38 -22.87
C ASP A 41 -11.65 14.96 -22.84
N GLY A 42 -12.01 14.50 -21.64
CA GLY A 42 -12.81 13.29 -21.46
C GLY A 42 -12.04 11.98 -21.63
N ALA A 43 -10.70 12.02 -21.66
CA ALA A 43 -9.87 10.83 -21.70
C ALA A 43 -9.95 10.07 -20.37
N ARG A 44 -10.06 8.73 -20.46
CA ARG A 44 -10.28 7.87 -19.31
C ARG A 44 -9.51 6.57 -19.44
N LYS A 45 -9.04 6.06 -18.31
CA LYS A 45 -8.39 4.75 -18.20
C LYS A 45 -8.98 3.97 -17.04
N ARG A 46 -9.02 2.64 -17.18
CA ARG A 46 -9.43 1.76 -16.10
C ARG A 46 -8.24 1.39 -15.23
N PHE A 47 -8.49 1.36 -13.94
CA PHE A 47 -7.53 1.01 -12.90
C PHE A 47 -8.11 -0.07 -12.00
N ASP A 48 -7.21 -0.89 -11.50
CA ASP A 48 -7.46 -1.97 -10.57
C ASP A 48 -7.55 -1.42 -9.15
N LEU A 49 -8.29 -2.13 -8.31
CA LEU A 49 -8.32 -1.89 -6.86
C LEU A 49 -7.91 -3.16 -6.14
N ALA A 50 -7.30 -3.05 -4.97
CA ALA A 50 -7.18 -4.17 -4.06
C ALA A 50 -8.38 -4.20 -3.11
N HIS A 51 -8.85 -5.41 -2.82
CA HIS A 51 -9.99 -5.65 -1.94
C HIS A 51 -9.53 -6.51 -0.75
N LEU A 52 -9.57 -5.90 0.42
CA LEU A 52 -9.16 -6.45 1.70
C LEU A 52 -10.38 -6.97 2.45
N ARG A 53 -10.29 -8.21 2.91
CA ARG A 53 -11.35 -8.85 3.70
C ARG A 53 -10.79 -9.56 4.91
N GLY A 54 -11.27 -9.20 6.09
CA GLY A 54 -10.84 -9.76 7.36
C GLY A 54 -11.72 -9.32 8.52
N ALA A 55 -11.99 -10.22 9.47
CA ALA A 55 -12.80 -9.96 10.67
C ALA A 55 -14.18 -9.31 10.42
N GLY A 56 -14.85 -9.67 9.32
CA GLY A 56 -16.16 -9.13 8.96
C GLY A 56 -16.13 -7.73 8.33
N ARG A 57 -14.94 -7.12 8.18
CA ARG A 57 -14.72 -5.89 7.42
C ARG A 57 -14.33 -6.23 5.97
N ASP A 58 -14.72 -5.32 5.08
CA ASP A 58 -14.52 -5.38 3.64
C ASP A 58 -14.14 -3.96 3.21
N GLU A 59 -12.94 -3.78 2.65
CA GLU A 59 -12.37 -2.48 2.30
C GLU A 59 -11.73 -2.56 0.92
N TYR A 60 -11.94 -1.52 0.12
CA TYR A 60 -11.26 -1.36 -1.16
C TYR A 60 -10.18 -0.29 -1.02
N ILE A 61 -8.99 -0.57 -1.54
CA ILE A 61 -7.87 0.37 -1.56
C ILE A 61 -7.43 0.62 -3.01
N CYS A 62 -6.94 1.82 -3.25
CA CYS A 62 -6.46 2.27 -4.55
C CYS A 62 -4.94 2.30 -4.65
N ASN A 63 -4.21 2.39 -3.54
CA ASN A 63 -2.75 2.55 -3.55
C ASN A 63 -2.03 1.45 -2.80
N THR A 64 -2.06 1.47 -1.47
CA THR A 64 -1.28 0.53 -0.65
C THR A 64 -2.00 0.13 0.63
N ALA A 65 -1.70 -1.07 1.11
CA ALA A 65 -1.98 -1.45 2.48
C ALA A 65 -0.75 -2.08 3.10
N GLY A 66 -0.37 -1.60 4.28
CA GLY A 66 0.76 -2.13 5.02
C GLY A 66 0.34 -2.83 6.29
N ILE A 67 1.13 -3.84 6.64
CA ILE A 67 0.89 -4.74 7.76
C ILE A 67 2.15 -4.82 8.62
N GLY A 68 2.00 -4.76 9.93
CA GLY A 68 3.10 -4.86 10.88
C GLY A 68 3.86 -3.55 11.03
N PHE A 69 5.15 -3.54 10.71
CA PHE A 69 6.01 -2.36 10.83
C PHE A 69 5.41 -1.13 10.12
N ASP A 70 4.92 -1.30 8.90
CA ASP A 70 4.33 -0.19 8.11
C ASP A 70 3.12 0.46 8.81
N ALA A 71 2.13 -0.35 9.19
CA ALA A 71 0.97 0.15 9.92
C ALA A 71 1.37 0.81 11.24
N THR A 72 2.44 0.32 11.88
CA THR A 72 2.98 0.93 13.09
C THR A 72 3.60 2.30 12.82
N VAL A 73 4.28 2.50 11.69
CA VAL A 73 4.73 3.85 11.25
C VAL A 73 3.54 4.78 11.12
N ASN A 74 2.43 4.33 10.54
CA ASN A 74 1.21 5.13 10.43
C ASN A 74 0.68 5.54 11.82
N VAL A 75 0.65 4.60 12.79
CA VAL A 75 0.33 4.89 14.20
C VAL A 75 1.26 5.95 14.79
N GLN A 76 2.58 5.76 14.66
CA GLN A 76 3.56 6.70 15.22
C GLN A 76 3.46 8.09 14.57
N SER A 77 3.10 8.16 13.29
CA SER A 77 2.97 9.42 12.57
C SER A 77 1.95 10.36 13.22
N ARG A 78 0.93 9.85 13.92
CA ARG A 78 -0.09 10.66 14.61
C ARG A 78 0.50 11.51 15.75
N TYR A 79 1.66 11.12 16.28
CA TYR A 79 2.36 11.83 17.34
C TYR A 79 3.45 12.76 16.82
N VAL A 80 3.66 12.83 15.50
CA VAL A 80 4.68 13.68 14.87
C VAL A 80 4.02 14.98 14.37
N LEU A 81 4.54 16.13 14.82
CA LEU A 81 4.02 17.46 14.47
C LEU A 81 4.48 17.98 13.09
N LEU A 82 5.45 17.31 12.48
CA LEU A 82 5.87 17.62 11.10
C LEU A 82 4.73 17.33 10.12
N ARG A 83 4.87 17.88 8.92
CA ARG A 83 3.94 17.66 7.81
C ARG A 83 4.59 16.78 6.76
N ASP A 84 3.74 16.15 5.96
CA ASP A 84 4.09 15.55 4.67
C ASP A 84 5.15 14.45 4.80
N PHE A 85 6.07 14.35 3.84
CA PHE A 85 7.12 13.35 3.86
C PHE A 85 7.98 13.36 5.15
N PRO A 86 8.44 14.50 5.70
CA PRO A 86 9.17 14.54 6.97
C PRO A 86 8.42 13.90 8.15
N LYS A 87 7.08 14.00 8.20
CA LYS A 87 6.26 13.35 9.23
C LYS A 87 6.45 11.84 9.22
N TYR A 88 6.31 11.24 8.03
CA TYR A 88 6.45 9.80 7.87
C TYR A 88 7.90 9.35 8.07
N LEU A 89 8.89 10.11 7.60
CA LEU A 89 10.30 9.79 7.83
C LEU A 89 10.64 9.72 9.33
N VAL A 90 10.21 10.71 10.12
CA VAL A 90 10.43 10.69 11.58
C VAL A 90 9.68 9.56 12.25
N ALA A 91 8.44 9.30 11.86
CA ALA A 91 7.65 8.17 12.38
C ALA A 91 8.31 6.81 12.06
N THR A 92 8.90 6.66 10.87
CA THR A 92 9.67 5.48 10.47
C THR A 92 10.88 5.30 11.38
N LEU A 93 11.69 6.34 11.58
CA LEU A 93 12.85 6.28 12.48
C LEU A 93 12.44 5.95 13.91
N TRP A 94 11.36 6.54 14.41
CA TRP A 94 10.81 6.23 15.73
C TRP A 94 10.41 4.75 15.83
N THR A 95 9.71 4.24 14.82
CA THR A 95 9.27 2.83 14.77
C THR A 95 10.46 1.87 14.75
N ILE A 96 11.52 2.16 13.98
CA ILE A 96 12.75 1.35 13.96
C ILE A 96 13.36 1.21 15.35
N LEU A 97 13.38 2.29 16.13
CA LEU A 97 14.04 2.32 17.43
C LEU A 97 13.21 1.57 18.49
N TYR A 98 11.89 1.77 18.52
CA TYR A 98 11.06 1.37 19.68
C TYR A 98 9.99 0.30 19.38
N HIS A 99 9.58 0.11 18.13
CA HIS A 99 8.45 -0.77 17.78
C HIS A 99 8.85 -1.78 16.71
N PHE A 100 9.65 -2.75 17.14
CA PHE A 100 10.38 -3.63 16.24
C PHE A 100 10.06 -5.11 16.53
N GLY A 101 9.08 -5.66 15.81
CA GLY A 101 8.60 -7.03 16.00
C GLY A 101 8.24 -7.68 14.67
N ALA A 102 8.54 -8.97 14.54
CA ALA A 102 8.23 -9.78 13.38
C ALA A 102 7.47 -11.05 13.82
N PRO A 103 6.12 -11.00 13.90
CA PRO A 103 5.32 -12.18 14.19
C PRO A 103 5.45 -13.20 13.06
N ARG A 104 5.18 -14.47 13.38
CA ARG A 104 5.12 -15.51 12.36
C ARG A 104 3.82 -15.37 11.59
N MET A 105 3.93 -15.30 10.27
CA MET A 105 2.81 -15.22 9.35
C MET A 105 2.89 -16.35 8.32
N ALA A 106 1.78 -17.05 8.13
CA ALA A 106 1.56 -17.98 7.03
C ALA A 106 0.91 -17.24 5.87
N LEU A 107 1.56 -17.23 4.71
CA LEU A 107 1.14 -16.58 3.49
C LEU A 107 0.83 -17.64 2.43
N ARG A 108 -0.26 -17.43 1.68
CA ARG A 108 -0.66 -18.30 0.57
C ARG A 108 -1.13 -17.46 -0.60
N TRP A 109 -0.61 -17.72 -1.78
CA TRP A 109 -0.96 -17.03 -3.02
C TRP A 109 -1.07 -18.04 -4.18
N GLU A 110 -1.42 -17.56 -5.36
CA GLU A 110 -1.45 -18.41 -6.56
C GLU A 110 -0.03 -18.87 -6.92
N GLY A 111 0.20 -20.18 -6.90
CA GLY A 111 1.52 -20.75 -7.18
C GLY A 111 2.43 -20.91 -5.97
N GLY A 112 2.02 -20.54 -4.76
CA GLY A 112 2.91 -20.72 -3.60
C GLY A 112 2.28 -20.57 -2.22
N ARG A 113 3.00 -21.09 -1.23
CA ARG A 113 2.76 -20.84 0.19
C ARG A 113 4.07 -20.77 0.94
N ALA A 114 4.11 -19.98 1.98
CA ALA A 114 5.24 -19.92 2.86
C ALA A 114 4.86 -19.45 4.26
N ALA A 115 5.72 -19.71 5.23
CA ALA A 115 5.57 -19.20 6.59
C ALA A 115 6.88 -18.55 7.02
N TYR A 116 6.84 -17.27 7.36
CA TYR A 116 8.01 -16.47 7.71
C TYR A 116 7.77 -15.72 9.00
N ARG A 117 8.84 -15.23 9.61
CA ARG A 117 8.74 -14.07 10.49
C ARG A 117 8.74 -12.84 9.62
N VAL A 118 7.61 -12.14 9.61
CA VAL A 118 7.36 -11.01 8.71
C VAL A 118 7.35 -9.76 9.56
N MET A 119 8.32 -8.89 9.31
CA MET A 119 8.38 -7.59 9.98
C MET A 119 7.44 -6.60 9.30
N MET A 120 7.43 -6.60 7.97
CA MET A 120 6.60 -5.73 7.15
C MET A 120 6.05 -6.52 5.98
N LEU A 121 4.75 -6.37 5.71
CA LEU A 121 4.11 -6.82 4.49
C LEU A 121 3.38 -5.64 3.88
N VAL A 122 3.64 -5.32 2.62
CA VAL A 122 2.93 -4.29 1.86
C VAL A 122 2.19 -4.95 0.71
N VAL A 123 0.92 -4.58 0.56
CA VAL A 123 0.11 -4.80 -0.63
C VAL A 123 0.25 -3.55 -1.49
N GLY A 124 0.95 -3.67 -2.61
CA GLY A 124 1.15 -2.61 -3.60
C GLY A 124 0.22 -2.78 -4.78
N ASN A 125 -0.74 -1.87 -4.92
CA ASN A 125 -1.37 -1.55 -6.21
C ASN A 125 -0.64 -0.38 -6.87
N GLY A 126 -0.21 0.59 -6.05
CA GLY A 126 0.64 1.70 -6.44
C GLY A 126 2.09 1.54 -5.99
N PRO A 127 3.01 2.33 -6.56
CA PRO A 127 4.43 2.12 -6.38
C PRO A 127 5.02 2.70 -5.09
N ARG A 128 4.28 3.60 -4.42
CA ARG A 128 4.79 4.32 -3.26
C ARG A 128 3.72 4.59 -2.22
N GLU A 129 4.17 4.88 -1.00
CA GLU A 129 3.34 5.37 0.08
C GLU A 129 4.05 6.42 0.94
N GLY A 130 3.31 7.08 1.83
CA GLY A 130 3.85 8.09 2.75
C GLY A 130 4.47 9.30 2.03
N GLY A 131 4.11 9.56 0.77
CA GLY A 131 4.63 10.67 -0.03
C GLY A 131 6.07 10.51 -0.55
N GLY A 132 6.67 9.32 -0.45
CA GLY A 132 8.05 9.14 -0.94
C GLY A 132 8.72 7.79 -0.69
N PHE A 133 8.05 6.84 -0.02
CA PHE A 133 8.58 5.49 0.16
C PHE A 133 8.20 4.63 -1.03
N LEU A 134 9.13 4.35 -1.94
CA LEU A 134 8.90 3.46 -3.07
C LEU A 134 8.92 2.01 -2.59
N THR A 135 7.85 1.56 -1.93
CA THR A 135 7.79 0.21 -1.35
C THR A 135 7.63 -0.86 -2.42
N THR A 136 6.88 -0.60 -3.49
CA THR A 136 6.73 -1.52 -4.64
C THR A 136 6.97 -0.76 -5.95
N PRO A 137 8.20 -0.32 -6.24
CA PRO A 137 8.50 0.67 -7.28
C PRO A 137 8.01 0.29 -8.69
N ASP A 138 7.88 -1.01 -8.97
CA ASP A 138 7.49 -1.54 -10.27
C ASP A 138 5.97 -1.79 -10.41
N SER A 139 5.18 -1.53 -9.36
CA SER A 139 3.73 -1.76 -9.38
C SER A 139 3.03 -0.91 -10.42
N GLN A 140 2.12 -1.55 -11.15
CA GLN A 140 1.22 -0.92 -12.10
C GLN A 140 -0.21 -1.07 -11.60
N MET A 141 -0.99 0.01 -11.67
CA MET A 141 -2.34 0.04 -11.12
C MET A 141 -3.39 -0.51 -12.12
N ASP A 142 -2.99 -1.12 -13.23
CA ASP A 142 -3.86 -1.49 -14.35
C ASP A 142 -3.41 -2.76 -15.10
N ASP A 143 -2.57 -3.59 -14.48
CA ASP A 143 -2.02 -4.82 -15.08
C ASP A 143 -2.72 -6.12 -14.60
N GLY A 144 -3.71 -5.99 -13.72
CA GLY A 144 -4.53 -7.09 -13.21
C GLY A 144 -3.89 -7.90 -12.09
N ILE A 145 -2.76 -7.45 -11.51
CA ILE A 145 -2.07 -8.12 -10.39
C ILE A 145 -1.79 -7.13 -9.24
N LEU A 146 -1.34 -7.68 -8.11
CA LEU A 146 -0.86 -6.90 -6.98
C LEU A 146 0.53 -7.37 -6.60
N ASP A 147 1.37 -6.43 -6.18
CA ASP A 147 2.70 -6.73 -5.67
C ASP A 147 2.70 -6.82 -4.15
N PHE A 148 3.17 -7.93 -3.63
CA PHE A 148 3.29 -8.16 -2.19
C PHE A 148 4.76 -8.09 -1.80
N LEU A 149 5.18 -6.98 -1.20
CA LEU A 149 6.50 -6.85 -0.61
C LEU A 149 6.48 -7.50 0.79
N ILE A 150 7.33 -8.49 0.99
CA ILE A 150 7.53 -9.19 2.25
C ILE A 150 8.94 -8.84 2.74
N ALA A 151 9.04 -8.02 3.79
CA ALA A 151 10.27 -7.84 4.54
C ALA A 151 10.31 -8.84 5.70
N GLY A 152 11.31 -9.72 5.67
CA GLY A 152 11.54 -10.68 6.73
C GLY A 152 12.00 -10.04 8.04
N GLN A 153 12.30 -10.87 9.03
CA GLN A 153 12.94 -10.39 10.25
C GLN A 153 14.37 -9.92 9.93
N VAL A 154 14.63 -8.65 10.20
CA VAL A 154 15.95 -8.02 10.20
C VAL A 154 16.23 -7.39 11.55
N ASP A 155 17.45 -6.96 11.81
CA ASP A 155 17.79 -6.10 12.95
C ASP A 155 17.62 -4.61 12.61
N ARG A 156 17.81 -3.74 13.61
CA ARG A 156 17.63 -2.30 13.45
C ARG A 156 18.64 -1.67 12.49
N LEU A 157 19.89 -2.14 12.48
CA LEU A 157 20.93 -1.59 11.62
C LEU A 157 20.65 -1.97 10.16
N GLN A 158 20.21 -3.20 9.92
CA GLN A 158 19.73 -3.65 8.63
C GLN A 158 18.53 -2.82 8.16
N MET A 159 17.56 -2.54 9.04
CA MET A 159 16.42 -1.69 8.70
C MET A 159 16.82 -0.25 8.37
N LEU A 160 17.75 0.34 9.12
CA LEU A 160 18.32 1.66 8.81
C LEU A 160 19.06 1.67 7.47
N GLY A 161 19.75 0.58 7.13
CA GLY A 161 20.41 0.41 5.83
C GLY A 161 19.43 0.20 4.66
N LEU A 162 18.25 -0.36 4.92
CA LEU A 162 17.19 -0.53 3.92
C LEU A 162 16.44 0.77 3.63
N LEU A 163 16.29 1.66 4.62
CA LEU A 163 15.58 2.92 4.48
C LEU A 163 16.01 3.76 3.26
N PRO A 164 17.30 4.08 3.04
CA PRO A 164 17.70 4.83 1.85
C PRO A 164 17.45 4.06 0.54
N GLN A 165 17.50 2.72 0.57
CA GLN A 165 17.19 1.89 -0.60
C GLN A 165 15.71 1.95 -0.95
N VAL A 166 14.81 1.93 0.05
CA VAL A 166 13.36 2.09 -0.16
C VAL A 166 13.03 3.47 -0.71
N LEU A 167 13.69 4.53 -0.22
CA LEU A 167 13.51 5.88 -0.77
C LEU A 167 13.99 5.98 -2.23
N ALA A 168 14.97 5.17 -2.61
CA ALA A 168 15.48 5.08 -3.98
C ALA A 168 14.78 4.02 -4.85
N GLY A 169 13.92 3.17 -4.28
CA GLY A 169 13.31 2.03 -4.97
C GLY A 169 14.27 0.89 -5.31
N THR A 170 15.40 0.75 -4.62
CA THR A 170 16.47 -0.24 -4.93
C THR A 170 16.56 -1.41 -3.94
N HIS A 171 15.69 -1.43 -2.92
CA HIS A 171 15.66 -2.43 -1.85
C HIS A 171 15.26 -3.84 -2.31
N LEU A 172 14.66 -3.99 -3.50
CA LEU A 172 14.23 -5.28 -4.04
C LEU A 172 15.40 -6.28 -4.25
N GLY A 173 16.64 -5.79 -4.34
CA GLY A 173 17.84 -6.63 -4.41
C GLY A 173 18.31 -7.17 -3.04
N SER A 174 17.72 -6.72 -1.93
CA SER A 174 18.13 -7.15 -0.60
C SER A 174 17.64 -8.57 -0.28
N PRO A 175 18.47 -9.43 0.34
CA PRO A 175 18.03 -10.77 0.76
C PRO A 175 16.95 -10.75 1.85
N ALA A 176 16.75 -9.61 2.52
CA ALA A 176 15.70 -9.42 3.51
C ALA A 176 14.33 -9.13 2.89
N VAL A 177 14.29 -8.79 1.60
CA VAL A 177 13.09 -8.37 0.88
C VAL A 177 12.73 -9.44 -0.15
N ARG A 178 11.45 -9.78 -0.22
CA ARG A 178 10.89 -10.61 -1.27
C ARG A 178 9.69 -9.92 -1.87
N LEU A 179 9.62 -9.89 -3.20
CA LEU A 179 8.45 -9.47 -3.94
C LEU A 179 7.69 -10.70 -4.45
N VAL A 180 6.38 -10.70 -4.32
CA VAL A 180 5.48 -11.71 -4.89
C VAL A 180 4.37 -10.99 -5.64
N SER A 181 4.26 -11.20 -6.95
CA SER A 181 3.18 -10.63 -7.75
C SER A 181 2.10 -11.69 -7.99
N THR A 182 0.85 -11.40 -7.63
CA THR A 182 -0.26 -12.36 -7.66
C THR A 182 -1.61 -11.65 -7.65
N THR A 183 -2.66 -12.32 -8.11
CA THR A 183 -4.04 -11.78 -8.08
C THR A 183 -4.67 -11.88 -6.68
N ARG A 184 -4.16 -12.78 -5.84
CA ARG A 184 -4.68 -13.03 -4.49
C ARG A 184 -3.60 -13.46 -3.52
N LEU A 185 -3.71 -12.98 -2.29
CA LEU A 185 -2.93 -13.43 -1.15
C LEU A 185 -3.83 -13.58 0.09
N ALA A 186 -3.73 -14.73 0.75
CA ALA A 186 -4.32 -14.97 2.05
C ALA A 186 -3.21 -15.04 3.10
N LEU A 187 -3.37 -14.33 4.21
CA LEU A 187 -2.44 -14.34 5.32
C LEU A 187 -3.13 -14.75 6.63
N ALA A 188 -2.36 -15.44 7.46
CA ALA A 188 -2.72 -15.77 8.84
C ALA A 188 -1.52 -15.50 9.75
N SER A 189 -1.73 -14.74 10.82
CA SER A 189 -0.71 -14.36 11.80
C SER A 189 -0.95 -15.06 13.14
N GLU A 190 0.12 -15.40 13.83
CA GLU A 190 0.05 -15.93 15.21
C GLU A 190 -0.33 -14.84 16.23
N SER A 191 -0.14 -13.56 15.88
CA SER A 191 -0.50 -12.39 16.70
C SER A 191 -1.51 -11.50 15.98
N ASP A 192 -2.18 -10.64 16.73
CA ASP A 192 -3.09 -9.64 16.17
C ASP A 192 -2.36 -8.74 15.17
N LEU A 193 -3.02 -8.47 14.04
CA LEU A 193 -2.49 -7.66 12.97
C LEU A 193 -2.68 -6.17 13.30
N CYS A 194 -1.67 -5.39 12.94
CA CYS A 194 -1.80 -3.95 12.73
C CYS A 194 -1.81 -3.72 11.23
N VAL A 195 -2.88 -3.12 10.70
CA VAL A 195 -3.07 -2.94 9.24
C VAL A 195 -3.50 -1.51 8.96
N GLN A 196 -2.77 -0.85 8.06
CA GLN A 196 -3.18 0.40 7.43
C GLN A 196 -3.60 0.14 5.98
N ALA A 197 -4.54 0.93 5.48
CA ALA A 197 -5.11 0.87 4.15
C ALA A 197 -5.27 2.31 3.63
N ASP A 198 -4.54 2.65 2.57
CA ASP A 198 -4.47 4.01 1.98
C ASP A 198 -4.24 5.13 3.02
N GLY A 199 -3.45 4.84 4.05
CA GLY A 199 -3.12 5.79 5.11
C GLY A 199 -4.07 5.79 6.31
N GLU A 200 -5.16 5.04 6.28
CA GLU A 200 -6.12 4.90 7.37
C GLU A 200 -6.04 3.53 8.06
N PHE A 201 -6.52 3.41 9.30
CA PHE A 201 -6.47 2.13 10.01
C PHE A 201 -7.55 1.16 9.52
N TYR A 202 -7.09 0.01 9.04
CA TYR A 202 -7.96 -1.14 8.81
C TYR A 202 -8.25 -1.88 10.12
N CYS A 203 -7.21 -2.14 10.92
CA CYS A 203 -7.32 -2.67 12.28
C CYS A 203 -6.06 -2.36 13.10
N LEU A 204 -6.22 -2.33 14.42
CA LEU A 204 -5.15 -2.15 15.39
C LEU A 204 -4.92 -3.43 16.21
N PRO A 205 -3.73 -3.58 16.85
CA PRO A 205 -3.52 -4.64 17.82
C PRO A 205 -4.59 -4.60 18.93
N GLY A 206 -5.22 -5.75 19.22
CA GLY A 206 -6.33 -5.84 20.16
C GLY A 206 -7.71 -6.02 19.51
N ASP A 207 -7.84 -5.72 18.21
CA ASP A 207 -9.09 -5.93 17.46
C ASP A 207 -9.35 -7.43 17.14
N GLY A 208 -8.42 -8.32 17.52
CA GLY A 208 -8.55 -9.78 17.30
C GLY A 208 -8.41 -10.22 15.83
N VAL A 209 -8.02 -9.31 14.93
CA VAL A 209 -7.84 -9.61 13.50
C VAL A 209 -6.51 -10.35 13.31
N ARG A 210 -6.58 -11.63 12.91
CA ARG A 210 -5.40 -12.48 12.66
C ARG A 210 -5.34 -13.06 11.26
N ARG A 211 -6.36 -12.81 10.45
CA ARG A 211 -6.48 -13.32 9.08
C ARG A 211 -6.96 -12.20 8.17
N LEU A 212 -6.34 -12.11 7.01
CA LEU A 212 -6.71 -11.15 5.97
C LEU A 212 -6.62 -11.87 4.61
N ASP A 213 -7.64 -11.68 3.79
CA ASP A 213 -7.65 -12.10 2.39
C ASP A 213 -7.61 -10.83 1.53
N VAL A 214 -6.69 -10.82 0.57
CA VAL A 214 -6.47 -9.69 -0.33
C VAL A 214 -6.58 -10.21 -1.74
N ARG A 215 -7.37 -9.52 -2.58
CA ARG A 215 -7.51 -9.84 -4.00
C ARG A 215 -7.52 -8.59 -4.84
N VAL A 216 -7.00 -8.69 -6.06
CA VAL A 216 -7.17 -7.68 -7.09
C VAL A 216 -8.61 -7.66 -7.59
N VAL A 217 -9.09 -6.49 -7.97
CA VAL A 217 -10.38 -6.26 -8.63
C VAL A 217 -10.08 -5.49 -9.92
N PRO A 218 -9.88 -6.22 -11.04
CA PRO A 218 -9.39 -5.60 -12.26
C PRO A 218 -10.38 -4.60 -12.87
N GLY A 219 -9.86 -3.48 -13.38
CA GLY A 219 -10.62 -2.43 -14.08
C GLY A 219 -11.80 -1.87 -13.28
N ALA A 220 -11.70 -1.89 -11.95
CA ALA A 220 -12.77 -1.56 -11.03
C ALA A 220 -13.12 -0.07 -11.01
N LEU A 221 -12.16 0.79 -11.32
CA LEU A 221 -12.30 2.24 -11.30
C LEU A 221 -11.98 2.82 -12.68
N GLU A 222 -12.83 3.70 -13.20
CA GLU A 222 -12.52 4.50 -14.40
C GLU A 222 -12.04 5.87 -13.94
N LEU A 223 -10.82 6.26 -14.30
CA LEU A 223 -10.19 7.51 -13.88
C LEU A 223 -9.99 8.43 -15.08
N VAL A 224 -10.26 9.71 -14.89
CA VAL A 224 -9.94 10.77 -15.84
C VAL A 224 -8.43 10.99 -15.85
N VAL A 225 -7.84 10.88 -17.04
CA VAL A 225 -6.40 10.99 -17.29
C VAL A 225 -6.14 12.04 -18.37
N GLU A 226 -4.90 12.47 -18.52
CA GLU A 226 -4.51 13.31 -19.65
C GLU A 226 -4.40 12.48 -20.93
N GLN A 227 -4.61 13.11 -22.08
CA GLN A 227 -4.30 12.48 -23.36
C GLN A 227 -2.78 12.42 -23.53
N ASP A 228 -2.30 11.26 -24.00
CA ASP A 228 -0.88 11.06 -24.38
C ASP A 228 -0.47 11.98 -25.54
#